data_AF-A0A5P9FP57-F1
#
_entry.id   AF-A0A5P9FP57-F1
#
_cell.length_a   1.000
_cell.length_b   1.000
_cell.length_c   1.000
_cell.angle_alpha   90.00
_cell.angle_beta   90.00
_cell.angle_gamma   90.00
#
_symmetry.space_group_name_H-M   'P 1'
#
loop_
_entity.id
_entity.type
_entity.pdbx_description
1 polymer ?
#
loop_
_entity_poly.entity_id
_entity_poly.type
_entity_poly.pdbx_seq_one_letter_code
_entity_poly.pdbx_strand_id
1 'polypeptide(L)'
;MRSNDSVTSVDMAHVLQNAETGQLELWLGEAKLYGSAREARQSAFKSIEPLWDAEFLEEMKALIGPKVEESAAYVDELTWLFADQTSLDKIIDRIVVPICIAADFDATKGAASRDEDYITSVTKELEKCKNYFDKRVPDKVRFVLIFVPLDCKTKLETHFNERVQNLL
;
A
#
# COMPACT_ATOMS: atom_id res chain seq x y z
N MET A 1 0.39 -7.93 29.39
CA MET A 1 -0.96 -7.64 28.85
C MET A 1 -0.74 -7.32 27.38
N ARG A 2 -1.00 -8.27 26.47
CA ARG A 2 -0.83 -8.03 25.03
C ARG A 2 -2.07 -7.28 24.56
N SER A 3 -1.90 -6.03 24.13
CA SER A 3 -2.94 -5.33 23.37
C SER A 3 -3.23 -6.18 22.14
N ASN A 4 -4.48 -6.57 21.96
CA ASN A 4 -4.93 -7.39 20.84
C ASN A 4 -5.22 -6.50 19.62
N ASP A 5 -4.54 -5.36 19.51
CA ASP A 5 -4.83 -4.31 18.54
C ASP A 5 -3.81 -4.36 17.38
N SER A 6 -4.29 -4.86 16.24
CA SER A 6 -3.96 -4.31 14.92
C SER A 6 -2.55 -4.44 14.35
N VAL A 7 -1.76 -5.48 14.65
CA VAL A 7 -0.52 -5.72 13.88
C VAL A 7 -0.82 -6.43 12.56
N THR A 8 -1.50 -5.73 11.65
CA THR A 8 -1.35 -5.86 10.19
C THR A 8 -1.82 -4.54 9.56
N SER A 9 -0.98 -3.51 9.62
CA SER A 9 -1.12 -2.29 8.81
C SER A 9 -0.92 -2.55 7.31
N VAL A 10 -0.53 -3.77 6.95
CA VAL A 10 -0.19 -4.21 5.60
C VAL A 10 -1.02 -5.45 5.23
N ASP A 11 -1.67 -5.39 4.07
CA ASP A 11 -2.48 -6.49 3.52
C ASP A 11 -1.58 -7.51 2.78
N MET A 12 -0.40 -7.07 2.32
CA MET A 12 0.55 -7.88 1.57
C MET A 12 1.99 -7.50 1.93
N ALA A 13 2.83 -8.53 2.09
CA ALA A 13 4.28 -8.41 2.12
C ALA A 13 4.87 -9.20 0.94
N HIS A 14 5.74 -8.56 0.16
CA HIS A 14 6.46 -9.20 -0.93
C HIS A 14 7.94 -8.83 -0.88
N VAL A 15 8.81 -9.79 -1.17
CA VAL A 15 10.27 -9.59 -1.17
C VAL A 15 10.76 -9.81 -2.59
N LEU A 16 11.49 -8.84 -3.12
CA LEU A 16 12.13 -8.94 -4.43
C LEU A 16 13.53 -8.34 -4.41
N GLN A 17 14.37 -8.81 -5.32
CA GLN A 17 15.68 -8.21 -5.53
C GLN A 17 15.55 -7.12 -6.60
N ASN A 18 16.03 -5.92 -6.28
CA ASN A 18 16.10 -4.84 -7.24
C ASN A 18 17.10 -5.23 -8.35
N ALA A 19 16.62 -5.24 -9.60
CA ALA A 19 17.42 -5.70 -10.74
C ALA A 19 18.62 -4.79 -11.05
N GLU A 20 18.58 -3.52 -10.65
CA GLU A 20 19.63 -2.54 -10.92
C GLU A 20 20.69 -2.51 -9.80
N THR A 21 20.24 -2.56 -8.54
CA THR A 21 21.13 -2.44 -7.37
C THR A 21 21.54 -3.78 -6.77
N GLY A 22 20.82 -4.86 -7.07
CA GLY A 22 20.99 -6.18 -6.46
C GLY A 22 20.54 -6.26 -5.00
N GLN A 23 20.00 -5.18 -4.43
CA GLN A 23 19.55 -5.14 -3.04
C GLN A 23 18.12 -5.68 -2.90
N LEU A 24 17.81 -6.27 -1.74
CA LEU A 24 16.42 -6.62 -1.44
C LEU A 24 15.54 -5.41 -1.23
N GLU A 25 14.30 -5.52 -1.69
CA GLU A 25 13.21 -4.60 -1.42
C GLU A 25 12.10 -5.32 -0.65
N LEU A 26 11.59 -4.64 0.38
CA LEU A 26 10.45 -5.08 1.17
C LEU A 26 9.23 -4.31 0.71
N TRP A 27 8.38 -4.95 -0.07
CA TRP A 27 7.14 -4.37 -0.56
C TRP A 27 6.03 -4.59 0.46
N LEU A 28 5.68 -3.52 1.17
CA LEU A 28 4.75 -3.54 2.31
C LEU A 28 3.64 -2.53 2.05
N GLY A 29 2.42 -3.00 1.82
CA GLY A 29 1.37 -2.10 1.36
C GLY A 29 -0.05 -2.53 1.67
N GLU A 30 -0.97 -1.72 1.17
CA GLU A 30 -2.40 -1.83 1.43
C GLU A 30 -3.19 -1.66 0.13
N ALA A 31 -4.30 -2.38 0.02
CA ALA A 31 -5.22 -2.26 -1.11
C ALA A 31 -6.67 -2.25 -0.62
N LYS A 32 -7.40 -1.14 -0.86
CA LYS A 32 -8.77 -1.00 -0.36
C LYS A 32 -9.72 -0.27 -1.32
N LEU A 33 -11.01 -0.58 -1.13
CA LEU A 33 -12.16 -0.01 -1.84
C LEU A 33 -12.89 1.01 -0.97
N TYR A 34 -13.10 2.23 -1.49
CA TYR A 34 -13.72 3.33 -0.76
C TYR A 34 -14.88 3.99 -1.51
N GLY A 35 -15.87 4.50 -0.79
CA GLY A 35 -16.96 5.29 -1.38
C GLY A 35 -16.61 6.77 -1.60
N SER A 36 -15.36 7.15 -1.36
CA SER A 36 -14.90 8.55 -1.45
C SER A 36 -13.39 8.61 -1.62
N ALA A 37 -12.91 9.26 -2.68
CA ALA A 37 -11.48 9.51 -2.90
C ALA A 37 -10.81 10.28 -1.75
N ARG A 38 -11.54 11.18 -1.08
CA ARG A 38 -11.03 11.97 0.05
C ARG A 38 -10.81 11.09 1.28
N GLU A 39 -11.78 10.26 1.63
CA GLU A 39 -11.66 9.34 2.76
C GLU A 39 -10.61 8.28 2.47
N ALA A 40 -10.57 7.78 1.24
CA ALA A 40 -9.61 6.80 0.78
C ALA A 40 -8.17 7.22 1.05
N ARG A 41 -7.75 8.40 0.55
CA ARG A 41 -6.37 8.88 0.75
C ARG A 41 -6.04 9.12 2.22
N GLN A 42 -7.00 9.56 3.03
CA GLN A 42 -6.79 9.78 4.46
C GLN A 42 -6.64 8.45 5.21
N SER A 43 -7.51 7.49 4.92
CA SER A 43 -7.46 6.16 5.52
C SER A 43 -6.19 5.42 5.12
N ALA A 44 -5.87 5.40 3.82
CA ALA A 44 -4.68 4.73 3.32
C ALA A 44 -3.40 5.33 3.90
N PHE A 45 -3.31 6.66 3.99
CA PHE A 45 -2.17 7.30 4.65
C PHE A 45 -2.03 6.87 6.11
N LYS A 46 -3.12 6.84 6.88
CA LYS A 46 -3.08 6.39 8.28
C LYS A 46 -2.62 4.94 8.43
N SER A 47 -2.98 4.07 7.49
CA SER A 47 -2.54 2.68 7.52
C SER A 47 -1.04 2.57 7.27
N ILE A 48 -0.47 3.37 6.38
CA ILE A 48 0.94 3.27 6.01
C ILE A 48 1.89 4.15 6.84
N GLU A 49 1.39 5.17 7.52
CA GLU A 49 2.19 6.10 8.34
C GLU A 49 3.11 5.39 9.35
N PRO A 50 2.70 4.28 9.99
CA PRO A 50 3.59 3.52 10.88
C PRO A 50 4.79 2.88 10.18
N LEU A 51 4.81 2.71 8.86
CA LEU A 51 5.90 2.01 8.13
C LEU A 51 7.25 2.73 8.16
N TRP A 52 7.30 3.93 8.71
CA TRP A 52 8.52 4.69 8.97
C TRP A 52 8.58 5.20 10.41
N ASP A 53 7.74 4.66 11.29
CA ASP A 53 7.81 4.89 12.73
C ASP A 53 8.76 3.87 13.38
N ALA A 54 9.59 4.35 14.31
CA ALA A 54 10.63 3.51 14.90
C ALA A 54 10.07 2.40 15.81
N GLU A 55 9.02 2.70 16.58
CA GLU A 55 8.39 1.73 17.48
C GLU A 55 7.73 0.63 16.67
N PHE A 56 6.98 1.02 15.63
CA PHE A 56 6.36 0.06 14.72
C PHE A 56 7.39 -0.83 14.00
N LEU A 57 8.49 -0.25 13.50
CA LEU A 57 9.51 -1.04 12.79
C LEU A 57 10.23 -2.04 13.70
N GLU A 58 10.47 -1.71 14.98
CA GLU A 58 11.01 -2.68 15.95
C GLU A 58 10.02 -3.81 16.24
N GLU A 59 8.73 -3.51 16.40
CA GLU A 59 7.70 -4.55 16.54
C GLU A 59 7.65 -5.45 15.29
N MET A 60 7.78 -4.85 14.11
CA MET A 60 7.81 -5.58 12.85
C MET A 60 9.02 -6.52 12.75
N LYS A 61 10.22 -6.07 13.15
CA LYS A 61 11.42 -6.93 13.22
C LYS A 61 11.17 -8.13 14.12
N ALA A 62 10.66 -7.89 15.33
CA ALA A 62 10.39 -8.94 16.30
C ALA A 62 9.31 -9.93 15.82
N LEU A 63 8.35 -9.48 15.01
CA LEU A 63 7.27 -10.32 14.50
C LEU A 63 7.64 -11.12 13.24
N ILE A 64 8.39 -10.51 12.31
CA ILE A 64 8.70 -11.10 11.00
C ILE A 64 9.99 -11.92 11.05
N GLY A 65 11.04 -11.43 11.74
CA GLY A 65 12.35 -12.09 11.79
C GLY A 65 12.27 -13.58 12.13
N PRO A 66 11.56 -13.99 13.20
CA PRO A 66 11.40 -15.41 13.56
C PRO A 66 10.59 -16.26 12.58
N LYS A 67 9.88 -15.64 11.63
CA LYS A 67 9.02 -16.31 10.65
C LYS A 67 9.69 -16.49 9.28
N VAL A 68 10.92 -16.00 9.10
CA VAL A 68 11.69 -16.24 7.89
C VAL A 68 12.11 -17.71 7.89
N GLU A 69 11.57 -18.49 6.96
CA GLU A 69 11.93 -19.90 6.80
C GLU A 69 13.36 -20.05 6.26
N GLU A 70 14.09 -21.07 6.72
CA GLU A 70 15.45 -21.35 6.23
C GLU A 70 15.51 -21.63 4.72
N SER A 71 14.39 -22.11 4.15
CA SER A 71 14.27 -22.40 2.72
C SER A 71 13.90 -21.18 1.87
N ALA A 72 13.63 -20.03 2.51
CA ALA A 72 13.21 -18.83 1.81
C ALA A 72 14.31 -18.33 0.87
N ALA A 73 13.89 -17.82 -0.30
CA ALA A 73 14.78 -17.06 -1.14
C ALA A 73 15.35 -15.88 -0.33
N TYR A 74 16.66 -15.67 -0.43
CA TYR A 74 17.37 -14.58 0.24
C TYR A 74 17.35 -14.62 1.78
N VAL A 75 17.24 -15.82 2.37
CA VAL A 75 17.22 -16.03 3.83
C VAL A 75 18.31 -15.25 4.56
N ASP A 76 19.57 -15.32 4.13
CA ASP A 76 20.69 -14.67 4.83
C ASP A 76 20.51 -13.15 4.92
N GLU A 77 20.07 -12.51 3.83
CA GLU A 77 19.86 -11.05 3.82
C GLU A 77 18.60 -10.68 4.60
N LEU A 78 17.53 -11.47 4.55
CA LEU A 78 16.32 -11.26 5.36
C LEU A 78 16.60 -11.43 6.85
N THR A 79 17.32 -12.48 7.25
CA THR A 79 17.73 -12.72 8.63
C THR A 79 18.61 -11.57 9.12
N TRP A 80 19.59 -11.12 8.34
CA TRP A 80 20.38 -9.95 8.68
C TRP A 80 19.51 -8.68 8.79
N LEU A 81 18.58 -8.46 7.86
CA LEU A 81 17.75 -7.26 7.82
C LEU A 81 16.84 -7.13 9.05
N PHE A 82 16.28 -8.25 9.51
CA PHE A 82 15.38 -8.29 10.67
C PHE A 82 16.10 -8.59 12.00
N ALA A 83 17.42 -8.74 12.01
CA ALA A 83 18.16 -8.96 13.24
C ALA A 83 18.12 -7.72 14.15
N ASP A 84 18.08 -7.95 15.47
CA ASP A 84 17.95 -6.89 16.48
C ASP A 84 19.03 -5.80 16.31
N GLN A 85 20.26 -6.19 16.01
CA GLN A 85 21.39 -5.28 15.82
C GLN A 85 21.37 -4.45 14.53
N THR A 86 20.48 -4.77 13.59
CA THR A 86 20.37 -4.04 12.33
C THR A 86 19.59 -2.75 12.53
N SER A 87 20.21 -1.63 12.15
CA SER A 87 19.58 -0.31 12.23
C SER A 87 18.28 -0.26 11.42
N LEU A 88 17.25 0.39 11.98
CA LEU A 88 15.97 0.60 11.31
C LEU A 88 16.10 1.37 9.99
N ASP A 89 17.11 2.25 9.87
CA ASP A 89 17.42 2.92 8.61
C ASP A 89 17.64 1.92 7.46
N LYS A 90 18.25 0.75 7.74
CA LYS A 90 18.46 -0.29 6.73
C LYS A 90 17.18 -0.96 6.26
N ILE A 91 16.15 -0.96 7.10
CA ILE A 91 14.82 -1.43 6.76
C ILE A 91 14.11 -0.35 5.94
N ILE A 92 14.12 0.91 6.40
CA ILE A 92 13.52 2.05 5.70
C ILE A 92 14.09 2.17 4.28
N ASP A 93 15.40 2.07 4.11
CA ASP A 93 16.08 2.12 2.80
C ASP A 93 15.60 1.02 1.84
N ARG A 94 15.10 -0.10 2.36
CA ARG A 94 14.61 -1.25 1.58
C ARG A 94 13.11 -1.29 1.40
N ILE A 95 12.34 -0.58 2.21
CA ILE A 95 10.88 -0.57 2.10
C ILE A 95 10.47 0.12 0.79
N VAL A 96 9.48 -0.49 0.13
CA VAL A 96 8.66 0.11 -0.91
C VAL A 96 7.21 -0.01 -0.46
N VAL A 97 6.49 1.11 -0.44
CA VAL A 97 5.10 1.14 0.02
C VAL A 97 4.13 1.25 -1.17
N PRO A 98 3.63 0.13 -1.72
CA PRO A 98 2.55 0.19 -2.69
C PRO A 98 1.23 0.56 -1.99
N ILE A 99 0.53 1.56 -2.52
CA ILE A 99 -0.77 2.01 -2.03
C ILE A 99 -1.77 1.91 -3.18
N CYS A 100 -2.69 0.94 -3.08
CA CYS A 100 -3.74 0.75 -4.07
C CYS A 100 -5.08 1.27 -3.54
N ILE A 101 -5.58 2.34 -4.17
CA ILE A 101 -6.85 2.96 -3.81
C ILE A 101 -7.81 2.84 -4.98
N ALA A 102 -8.84 2.01 -4.81
CA ALA A 102 -10.03 2.05 -5.65
C ALA A 102 -11.11 2.85 -4.93
N ALA A 103 -11.57 3.96 -5.52
CA ALA A 103 -12.52 4.82 -4.82
C ALA A 103 -13.45 5.56 -5.76
N ASP A 104 -14.61 5.98 -5.24
CA ASP A 104 -15.52 6.85 -5.97
C ASP A 104 -14.89 8.23 -6.15
N PHE A 105 -14.75 8.63 -7.41
CA PHE A 105 -14.24 9.93 -7.81
C PHE A 105 -15.41 10.78 -8.28
N ASP A 106 -15.38 12.08 -8.00
CA ASP A 106 -16.43 12.96 -8.51
C ASP A 106 -16.30 13.12 -10.04
N ALA A 107 -15.07 13.11 -10.57
CA ALA A 107 -14.78 13.23 -11.99
C ALA A 107 -15.29 12.06 -12.85
N THR A 108 -15.56 10.91 -12.25
CA THR A 108 -16.05 9.71 -12.96
C THR A 108 -17.56 9.58 -12.94
N LYS A 109 -18.27 10.36 -12.11
CA LYS A 109 -19.71 10.23 -11.91
C LYS A 109 -20.49 10.50 -13.19
N GLY A 110 -21.22 9.49 -13.65
CA GLY A 110 -22.13 9.62 -14.80
C GLY A 110 -21.43 9.84 -16.14
N ALA A 111 -20.11 9.65 -16.23
CA ALA A 111 -19.39 9.71 -17.49
C ALA A 111 -19.80 8.53 -18.39
N ALA A 112 -20.31 8.84 -19.58
CA ALA A 112 -20.72 7.84 -20.58
C ALA A 112 -19.60 7.47 -21.57
N SER A 113 -18.58 8.34 -21.69
CA SER A 113 -17.44 8.20 -22.59
C SER A 113 -16.15 8.64 -21.91
N ARG A 114 -15.01 8.15 -22.42
CA ARG A 114 -13.67 8.57 -22.00
C ARG A 114 -13.14 9.66 -22.92
N ASP A 115 -13.88 10.76 -23.03
CA ASP A 115 -13.49 11.94 -23.80
C ASP A 115 -12.41 12.76 -23.09
N GLU A 116 -11.94 13.82 -23.75
CA GLU A 116 -10.87 14.69 -23.23
C GLU A 116 -11.28 15.39 -21.92
N ASP A 117 -12.56 15.74 -21.78
CA ASP A 117 -13.09 16.39 -20.57
C ASP A 117 -13.07 15.42 -19.37
N TYR A 118 -13.47 14.16 -19.59
CA TYR A 118 -13.36 13.09 -18.61
C TYR A 118 -11.91 12.88 -18.18
N ILE A 119 -10.99 12.70 -19.14
CA ILE A 119 -9.57 12.45 -18.85
C ILE A 119 -8.97 13.63 -18.07
N THR A 120 -9.27 14.86 -18.47
CA THR A 120 -8.79 16.07 -17.79
C THR A 120 -9.31 16.15 -16.36
N SER A 121 -10.59 15.87 -16.16
CA SER A 121 -11.24 15.93 -14.85
C SER A 121 -10.68 14.87 -13.89
N VAL A 122 -10.52 13.63 -14.36
CA VAL A 122 -9.95 12.53 -13.57
C VAL A 122 -8.48 12.82 -13.24
N THR A 123 -7.70 13.29 -14.21
CA THR A 123 -6.27 13.63 -14.00
C THR A 123 -6.12 14.69 -12.91
N LYS A 124 -6.92 15.75 -12.95
CA LYS A 124 -6.92 16.81 -11.93
C LYS A 124 -7.28 16.29 -10.53
N GLU A 125 -8.17 15.32 -10.44
CA GLU A 125 -8.53 14.70 -9.16
C GLU A 125 -7.41 13.77 -8.64
N LEU A 126 -6.79 13.01 -9.53
CA LEU A 126 -5.62 12.18 -9.23
C LEU A 126 -4.44 13.01 -8.73
N GLU A 127 -4.17 14.16 -9.35
CA GLU A 127 -3.13 15.09 -8.89
C GLU A 127 -3.37 15.58 -7.47
N LYS A 128 -4.63 15.86 -7.08
CA LYS A 128 -4.96 16.23 -5.69
C LYS A 128 -4.66 15.09 -4.73
N CYS A 129 -4.93 13.85 -5.12
CA CYS A 129 -4.63 12.68 -4.33
C CYS A 129 -3.12 12.44 -4.23
N LYS A 130 -2.37 12.51 -5.33
CA LYS A 130 -0.90 12.43 -5.34
C LYS A 130 -0.27 13.47 -4.41
N ASN A 131 -0.67 14.73 -4.57
CA ASN A 131 -0.18 15.85 -3.76
C ASN A 131 -0.49 15.70 -2.26
N TYR A 132 -1.48 14.88 -1.88
CA TYR A 132 -1.75 14.58 -0.47
C TYR A 132 -0.65 13.74 0.16
N PHE A 133 -0.16 12.72 -0.56
CA PHE A 133 0.92 11.83 -0.14
C PHE A 133 2.29 12.48 -0.25
N ASP A 134 2.58 13.16 -1.37
CA ASP A 134 3.87 13.83 -1.58
C ASP A 134 4.21 14.82 -0.45
N LYS A 135 3.21 15.42 0.18
CA LYS A 135 3.39 16.39 1.27
C LYS A 135 3.57 15.76 2.66
N ARG A 136 3.37 14.46 2.79
CA ARG A 136 3.27 13.76 4.08
C ARG A 136 4.22 12.57 4.20
N VAL A 137 4.53 11.91 3.11
CA VAL A 137 5.49 10.80 3.09
C VAL A 137 6.90 11.38 3.14
N PRO A 138 7.78 10.94 4.06
CA PRO A 138 9.15 11.42 4.11
C PRO A 138 9.93 11.11 2.83
N ASP A 139 10.84 11.99 2.43
CA ASP A 139 11.62 11.87 1.17
C ASP A 139 12.41 10.56 1.04
N LYS A 140 12.80 9.94 2.16
CA LYS A 140 13.54 8.67 2.18
C LYS A 140 12.65 7.46 1.93
N VAL A 141 11.33 7.59 2.08
CA VAL A 141 10.39 6.48 1.93
C VAL A 141 9.96 6.39 0.47
N ARG A 142 10.19 5.23 -0.13
CA ARG A 142 9.73 4.94 -1.49
C ARG A 142 8.29 4.45 -1.44
N PHE A 143 7.42 5.02 -2.26
CA PHE A 143 6.03 4.59 -2.37
C PHE A 143 5.56 4.59 -3.82
N VAL A 144 4.59 3.71 -4.11
CA VAL A 144 3.96 3.57 -5.42
C VAL A 144 2.47 3.78 -5.27
N LEU A 145 1.94 4.86 -5.85
CA LEU A 145 0.49 5.13 -5.81
C LEU A 145 -0.19 4.50 -7.02
N ILE A 146 -1.18 3.65 -6.75
CA ILE A 146 -2.05 3.06 -7.75
C ILE A 146 -3.47 3.52 -7.44
N PHE A 147 -4.03 4.37 -8.30
CA PHE A 147 -5.42 4.80 -8.17
C PHE A 147 -6.29 4.15 -9.23
N VAL A 148 -7.45 3.67 -8.81
CA VAL A 148 -8.52 3.18 -9.67
C VAL A 148 -9.75 4.04 -9.42
N PRO A 149 -9.96 5.11 -10.22
CA PRO A 149 -11.14 5.96 -10.12
C PRO A 149 -12.41 5.18 -10.49
N LEU A 150 -13.40 5.15 -9.59
CA LEU A 150 -14.67 4.44 -9.76
C LEU A 150 -15.81 5.44 -9.94
N ASP A 151 -16.83 5.08 -10.74
CA ASP A 151 -18.13 5.79 -10.73
C ASP A 151 -18.87 5.52 -9.40
N CYS A 152 -18.94 4.24 -8.99
CA CYS A 152 -19.61 3.83 -7.77
C CYS A 152 -19.11 2.47 -7.25
N LYS A 153 -18.56 2.47 -6.04
CA LYS A 153 -18.03 1.31 -5.33
C LYS A 153 -19.12 0.27 -5.13
N THR A 154 -20.30 0.68 -4.68
CA THR A 154 -21.40 -0.24 -4.41
C THR A 154 -21.81 -1.00 -5.68
N LYS A 155 -21.87 -0.33 -6.84
CA LYS A 155 -22.15 -1.00 -8.12
C LYS A 155 -21.07 -2.04 -8.46
N LEU A 156 -19.80 -1.69 -8.26
CA LEU A 156 -18.68 -2.61 -8.48
C LEU A 156 -18.78 -3.85 -7.59
N GLU A 157 -19.02 -3.66 -6.29
CA GLU A 157 -19.17 -4.75 -5.31
C GLU A 157 -20.36 -5.65 -5.65
N THR A 158 -21.51 -5.08 -6.01
CA THR A 158 -22.69 -5.84 -6.43
C THR A 158 -22.38 -6.71 -7.64
N HIS A 159 -21.86 -6.14 -8.72
CA HIS A 159 -21.55 -6.91 -9.93
C HIS A 159 -20.44 -7.94 -9.74
N PHE A 160 -19.44 -7.64 -8.91
CA PHE A 160 -18.40 -8.60 -8.56
C PHE A 160 -19.01 -9.81 -7.82
N ASN A 161 -19.83 -9.57 -6.81
CA ASN A 161 -20.47 -10.64 -6.03
C ASN A 161 -21.42 -11.50 -6.87
N GLU A 162 -22.26 -10.88 -7.71
CA GLU A 162 -23.13 -11.59 -8.65
C GLU A 162 -22.32 -12.50 -9.57
N ARG A 163 -21.19 -12.01 -10.10
CA ARG A 163 -20.35 -12.78 -11.01
C ARG A 163 -19.66 -13.94 -10.32
N VAL A 164 -19.18 -13.75 -9.09
CA VAL A 164 -18.58 -14.83 -8.29
C VAL A 164 -19.61 -15.90 -7.96
N GLN A 165 -20.84 -15.53 -7.58
CA GLN A 165 -21.92 -16.49 -7.30
C GLN A 165 -22.31 -17.31 -8.53
N ASN A 166 -22.26 -16.73 -9.72
CA ASN A 166 -22.56 -17.44 -10.98
C ASN A 166 -21.41 -18.33 -11.48
N LEU A 167 -20.24 -18.30 -10.82
CA LEU A 167 -19.08 -19.16 -11.14
C LEU A 167 -18.95 -20.37 -10.20
N LEU A 168 -19.75 -20.42 -9.13
CA LEU A 168 -19.81 -21.51 -8.16
C LEU A 168 -21.07 -22.36 -8.38
#